data_AF-A0AA92M662-F1
#
_entry.id   AF-A0AA92M662-F1
#
_cell.length_a   1.000
_cell.length_b   1.000
_cell.length_c   1.000
_cell.angle_alpha   90.00
_cell.angle_beta   90.00
_cell.angle_gamma   90.00
#
_symmetry.space_group_name_H-M   'P 1'
#
loop_
_entity.id
_entity.type
_entity.pdbx_description
1 polymer ?
#
loop_
_entity_poly.entity_id
_entity_poly.type
_entity_poly.pdbx_seq_one_letter_code
_entity_poly.pdbx_strand_id
1 'polypeptide(L)'
;MSLLKSASTVSLLTLASRITGLVRDVLFASVFGVSALTDAFNVAFRIPNLFRRVFGEGAFSQAFVPVLAARKTEDGQEGARQLIDHVATLLTWTLLIVCVAGVVGAPLMVWAMASGLPGFDSAVVMTRWMFPYIGFMSLVALAGGILNTWRKFAVPAASPVLLNIALILSIVIGAPLFRRWGVEPIYAQCVGVLVGGVLQLALQIPALRRLGLLPRIGVSLRALRTAWTDPNTRKVLRLMLPALLGVSVAQISLLINTQIASHLAVGSVTWITNADRLMEFPTAMLGVALGVVLMPQLSSARAAKDDARYSSLLDWGLRLVVMLSAPCAIALLLFARPLVAVLFHNGAYTGEDVGRTTLALMGYGVGLVGIVAVKVLAPGYYAKHDTRTPMLIAVGVLVLTQVLNVFLVPVLQHAALTLTIAIGALVNSAWLLAGLIRRGSYKPEPGWGKFALQVLAGTLVLAALLAWGSAHFDWVGLRAQRLLRIGLLAALIAASVVVYFGVLAAAGVRLRSFLRR
;
A
#
# COMPACT_ATOMS: atom_id res chain seq x y z
N MET A 1 -9.74 13.52 25.48
CA MET A 1 -8.70 12.47 25.35
C MET A 1 -7.42 13.15 24.90
N SER A 2 -6.28 12.91 25.56
CA SER A 2 -5.00 13.48 25.13
C SER A 2 -4.65 12.97 23.72
N LEU A 3 -4.03 13.82 22.90
CA LEU A 3 -3.58 13.46 21.55
C LEU A 3 -2.73 12.18 21.53
N LEU A 4 -1.96 11.96 22.61
CA LEU A 4 -1.16 10.75 22.83
C LEU A 4 -2.01 9.48 22.98
N LYS A 5 -3.15 9.53 23.69
CA LYS A 5 -4.08 8.39 23.81
C LYS A 5 -4.75 8.07 22.47
N SER A 6 -5.10 9.10 21.68
CA SER A 6 -5.67 8.91 20.35
C SER A 6 -4.64 8.35 19.37
N ALA A 7 -3.40 8.86 19.37
CA ALA A 7 -2.32 8.38 18.51
C ALA A 7 -1.95 6.91 18.81
N SER A 8 -1.82 6.55 20.09
CA SER A 8 -1.57 5.16 20.51
C SER A 8 -2.69 4.21 20.10
N THR A 9 -3.96 4.61 20.27
CA THR A 9 -5.11 3.80 19.85
C THR A 9 -5.10 3.56 18.33
N VAL A 10 -4.84 4.60 17.53
CA VAL A 10 -4.74 4.50 16.07
C VAL A 10 -3.58 3.60 15.65
N SER A 11 -2.43 3.72 16.32
CA SER A 11 -1.27 2.87 16.07
C SER A 11 -1.57 1.39 16.36
N LEU A 12 -2.21 1.09 17.50
CA LEU A 12 -2.60 -0.27 17.87
C LEU A 12 -3.60 -0.87 16.87
N LEU A 13 -4.62 -0.11 16.46
CA LEU A 13 -5.59 -0.56 15.45
C LEU A 13 -4.95 -0.78 14.08
N THR A 14 -3.99 0.07 13.71
CA THR A 14 -3.21 -0.10 12.48
C THR A 14 -2.36 -1.37 12.53
N LEU A 15 -1.74 -1.66 13.67
CA LEU A 15 -0.99 -2.91 13.88
C LEU A 15 -1.91 -4.13 13.79
N ALA A 16 -3.08 -4.09 14.45
CA ALA A 16 -4.08 -5.14 14.37
C ALA A 16 -4.55 -5.38 12.92
N SER A 17 -4.74 -4.32 12.14
CA SER A 17 -5.05 -4.40 10.70
C SER A 17 -3.94 -5.09 9.91
N ARG A 18 -2.67 -4.76 10.17
CA ARG A 18 -1.53 -5.42 9.50
C ARG A 18 -1.43 -6.91 9.84
N ILE A 19 -1.61 -7.27 11.12
CA ILE A 19 -1.57 -8.66 11.58
C ILE A 19 -2.72 -9.46 10.96
N THR A 20 -3.95 -8.95 11.06
CA THR A 20 -5.13 -9.61 10.45
C THR A 20 -5.02 -9.70 8.93
N GLY A 21 -4.43 -8.70 8.26
CA GLY A 21 -4.15 -8.73 6.84
C GLY A 21 -3.15 -9.83 6.45
N LEU A 22 -2.08 -9.99 7.24
CA LEU A 22 -1.11 -11.08 7.04
C LEU A 22 -1.77 -12.45 7.25
N VAL A 23 -2.56 -12.61 8.32
CA VAL A 23 -3.31 -13.86 8.57
C VAL A 23 -4.25 -14.18 7.41
N ARG A 24 -4.99 -13.19 6.91
CA ARG A 24 -5.84 -13.34 5.73
C ARG A 24 -5.05 -13.83 4.52
N ASP A 25 -3.91 -13.21 4.21
CA ASP A 25 -3.12 -13.56 3.02
C ASP A 25 -2.51 -14.96 3.13
N VAL A 26 -2.03 -15.34 4.32
CA VAL A 26 -1.55 -16.71 4.61
C VAL A 26 -2.67 -17.74 4.46
N LEU A 27 -3.86 -17.45 5.01
CA LEU A 27 -5.02 -18.33 4.87
C LEU A 27 -5.49 -18.45 3.42
N PHE A 28 -5.50 -17.33 2.68
CA PHE A 28 -5.91 -17.30 1.28
C PHE A 28 -4.99 -18.20 0.44
N ALA A 29 -3.67 -18.02 0.57
CA ALA A 29 -2.68 -18.85 -0.10
C ALA A 29 -2.77 -20.32 0.34
N SER A 30 -3.01 -20.58 1.63
CA SER A 30 -3.12 -21.95 2.15
C SER A 30 -4.36 -22.69 1.67
N VAL A 31 -5.50 -22.01 1.50
CA VAL A 31 -6.77 -22.67 1.15
C VAL A 31 -6.99 -22.75 -0.36
N PHE A 32 -6.64 -21.69 -1.10
CA PHE A 32 -6.87 -21.62 -2.54
C PHE A 32 -5.63 -21.90 -3.39
N GLY A 33 -4.43 -21.84 -2.80
CA GLY A 33 -3.18 -22.15 -3.51
C GLY A 33 -2.86 -21.13 -4.61
N VAL A 34 -2.24 -21.61 -5.68
CA VAL A 34 -1.97 -20.85 -6.90
C VAL A 34 -2.70 -21.52 -8.05
N SER A 35 -3.56 -20.78 -8.74
CA SER A 35 -4.35 -21.26 -9.86
C SER A 35 -4.84 -20.12 -10.76
N ALA A 36 -5.44 -20.46 -11.90
CA ALA A 36 -6.08 -19.48 -12.78
C ALA A 36 -7.22 -18.72 -12.06
N LEU A 37 -7.92 -19.37 -11.13
CA LEU A 37 -8.96 -18.75 -10.33
C LEU A 37 -8.41 -17.76 -9.29
N THR A 38 -7.28 -18.06 -8.65
CA THR A 38 -6.65 -17.11 -7.71
C THR A 38 -6.06 -15.91 -8.41
N ASP A 39 -5.49 -16.11 -9.61
CA ASP A 39 -5.09 -15.01 -10.48
C ASP A 39 -6.29 -14.14 -10.88
N ALA A 40 -7.39 -14.78 -11.31
CA ALA A 40 -8.63 -14.11 -11.64
C ALA A 40 -9.20 -13.30 -10.46
N PHE A 41 -9.18 -13.85 -9.25
CA PHE A 41 -9.59 -13.13 -8.04
C PHE A 41 -8.68 -11.94 -7.74
N ASN A 42 -7.35 -12.11 -7.81
CA ASN A 42 -6.40 -11.04 -7.55
C ASN A 42 -6.57 -9.87 -8.53
N VAL A 43 -6.81 -10.17 -9.81
CA VAL A 43 -7.18 -9.16 -10.82
C VAL A 43 -8.53 -8.54 -10.50
N ALA A 44 -9.59 -9.34 -10.31
CA ALA A 44 -10.92 -8.82 -10.03
C ALA A 44 -10.95 -7.93 -8.78
N PHE A 45 -10.17 -8.25 -7.75
CA PHE A 45 -10.06 -7.47 -6.52
C PHE A 45 -9.19 -6.22 -6.67
N ARG A 46 -8.23 -6.19 -7.61
CA ARG A 46 -7.44 -4.99 -7.91
C ARG A 46 -8.32 -3.88 -8.46
N ILE A 47 -9.29 -4.18 -9.32
CA ILE A 47 -10.16 -3.18 -9.97
C ILE A 47 -10.84 -2.29 -8.91
N PRO A 48 -11.66 -2.80 -7.96
CA PRO A 48 -12.24 -1.97 -6.91
C PRO A 48 -11.20 -1.22 -6.07
N ASN A 49 -10.03 -1.82 -5.83
CA ASN A 49 -8.97 -1.19 -5.06
C ASN A 49 -8.31 0.01 -5.77
N LEU A 50 -8.21 -0.03 -7.11
CA LEU A 50 -7.76 1.12 -7.89
C LEU A 50 -8.73 2.28 -7.70
N PHE A 51 -10.03 2.03 -7.87
CA PHE A 51 -11.07 3.03 -7.65
C PHE A 51 -11.08 3.54 -6.21
N ARG A 52 -10.91 2.66 -5.21
CA ARG A 52 -10.79 3.05 -3.80
C ARG A 52 -9.65 4.04 -3.54
N ARG A 53 -8.47 3.82 -4.16
CA ARG A 53 -7.31 4.72 -4.03
C ARG A 53 -7.56 6.07 -4.69
N VAL A 54 -8.26 6.07 -5.82
CA VAL A 54 -8.58 7.25 -6.63
C VAL A 54 -9.70 8.08 -5.98
N PHE A 55 -10.85 7.46 -5.67
CA PHE A 55 -12.07 8.13 -5.20
C PHE A 55 -12.19 8.24 -3.67
N GLY A 56 -11.57 7.37 -2.88
CA GLY A 56 -11.77 7.33 -1.42
C GLY A 56 -10.62 7.92 -0.61
N GLU A 57 -9.49 7.22 -0.59
CA GLU A 57 -8.38 7.53 0.35
C GLU A 57 -7.50 8.70 -0.09
N GLY A 58 -7.27 8.86 -1.40
CA GLY A 58 -6.33 9.86 -1.92
C GLY A 58 -6.98 11.22 -2.14
N ALA A 59 -7.66 11.37 -3.27
CA ALA A 59 -8.11 12.69 -3.75
C ALA A 59 -9.28 13.25 -2.92
N PHE A 60 -10.24 12.41 -2.54
CA PHE A 60 -11.43 12.86 -1.85
C PHE A 60 -11.12 13.40 -0.45
N SER A 61 -10.41 12.64 0.39
CA SER A 61 -10.10 13.08 1.76
C SER A 61 -9.25 14.36 1.79
N GLN A 62 -8.30 14.52 0.86
CA GLN A 62 -7.47 15.72 0.73
C GLN A 62 -8.28 16.96 0.31
N ALA A 63 -9.30 16.79 -0.53
CA ALA A 63 -10.16 17.89 -0.98
C ALA A 63 -11.28 18.22 0.01
N PHE A 64 -11.92 17.19 0.58
CA PHE A 64 -13.13 17.32 1.39
C PHE A 64 -12.85 17.80 2.81
N VAL A 65 -11.85 17.23 3.49
CA VAL A 65 -11.57 17.53 4.91
C VAL A 65 -11.28 19.02 5.16
N PRO A 66 -10.42 19.70 4.36
CA PRO A 66 -10.17 21.13 4.56
C PRO A 66 -11.41 22.00 4.32
N VAL A 67 -12.22 21.68 3.31
CA VAL A 67 -13.45 22.42 3.00
C VAL A 67 -14.48 22.23 4.11
N LEU A 68 -14.61 21.01 4.64
CA LEU A 68 -15.49 20.73 5.78
C LEU A 68 -15.02 21.43 7.06
N ALA A 69 -13.70 21.46 7.32
CA ALA A 69 -13.15 22.16 8.47
C ALA A 69 -13.36 23.68 8.39
N ALA A 70 -13.20 24.27 7.20
CA ALA A 70 -13.50 25.68 6.96
C ALA A 70 -14.99 25.98 7.19
N ARG A 71 -15.89 25.21 6.58
CA ARG A 71 -17.35 25.39 6.77
C ARG A 71 -17.81 25.19 8.21
N LYS A 72 -17.20 24.26 8.94
CA LYS A 72 -17.45 24.10 10.37
C LYS A 72 -17.05 25.34 11.19
N THR A 73 -16.00 26.03 10.76
CA THR A 73 -15.47 27.21 11.45
C THR A 73 -16.26 28.47 11.09
N GLU A 74 -16.62 28.62 9.81
CA GLU A 74 -17.33 29.79 9.27
C GLU A 74 -18.83 29.78 9.60
N ASP A 75 -19.51 28.64 9.43
CA ASP A 75 -20.99 28.55 9.54
C ASP A 75 -21.44 27.57 10.63
N GLY A 76 -20.53 27.19 11.52
CA GLY A 76 -20.81 26.27 12.62
C GLY A 76 -21.23 24.87 12.16
N GLN A 77 -22.01 24.21 13.01
CA GLN A 77 -22.38 22.80 12.82
C GLN A 77 -23.42 22.61 11.71
N GLU A 78 -24.30 23.59 11.48
CA GLU A 78 -25.33 23.51 10.45
C GLU A 78 -24.74 23.60 9.04
N GLY A 79 -23.84 24.54 8.78
CA GLY A 79 -23.19 24.62 7.47
C GLY A 79 -22.32 23.40 7.17
N ALA A 80 -21.66 22.84 8.19
CA ALA A 80 -20.96 21.57 8.04
C ALA A 80 -21.91 20.41 7.69
N ARG A 81 -23.09 20.37 8.32
CA ARG A 81 -24.12 19.35 8.03
C ARG A 81 -24.68 19.49 6.61
N GLN A 82 -24.97 20.70 6.17
CA GLN A 82 -25.43 20.96 4.80
C GLN A 82 -24.40 20.51 3.76
N LEU A 83 -23.12 20.83 3.96
CA LEU A 83 -22.05 20.36 3.08
C LEU A 83 -21.97 18.82 3.07
N ILE A 84 -22.05 18.19 4.24
CA ILE A 84 -22.06 16.73 4.37
C ILE A 84 -23.23 16.13 3.58
N ASP A 85 -24.44 16.67 3.73
CA ASP A 85 -25.65 16.17 3.06
C ASP A 85 -25.55 16.34 1.53
N HIS A 86 -25.07 17.49 1.05
CA HIS A 86 -24.85 17.73 -0.39
C HIS A 86 -23.81 16.80 -0.99
N VAL A 87 -22.63 16.70 -0.34
CA VAL A 87 -21.54 15.84 -0.81
C VAL A 87 -21.94 14.37 -0.75
N ALA A 88 -22.60 13.92 0.33
CA ALA A 88 -23.09 12.55 0.44
C ALA A 88 -24.15 12.21 -0.61
N THR A 89 -25.05 13.14 -0.90
CA THR A 89 -26.08 12.97 -1.93
C THR A 89 -25.45 12.75 -3.30
N LEU A 90 -24.57 13.66 -3.72
CA LEU A 90 -23.89 13.54 -5.02
C LEU A 90 -23.02 12.30 -5.07
N LEU A 91 -22.23 12.05 -4.03
CA LEU A 91 -21.34 10.90 -3.96
C LEU A 91 -22.14 9.60 -4.09
N THR A 92 -23.26 9.45 -3.37
CA THR A 92 -24.09 8.23 -3.43
C THR A 92 -24.65 7.99 -4.83
N TRP A 93 -25.23 9.01 -5.47
CA TRP A 93 -25.81 8.86 -6.80
C TRP A 93 -24.76 8.65 -7.89
N THR A 94 -23.64 9.37 -7.82
CA THR A 94 -22.50 9.13 -8.71
C THR A 94 -21.96 7.71 -8.55
N LEU A 95 -21.81 7.23 -7.31
CA LEU A 95 -21.36 5.87 -7.04
C LEU A 95 -22.35 4.82 -7.52
N LEU A 96 -23.66 5.06 -7.41
CA LEU A 96 -24.67 4.15 -7.93
C LEU A 96 -24.54 4.01 -9.46
N ILE A 97 -24.43 5.13 -10.18
CA ILE A 97 -24.21 5.13 -11.63
C ILE A 97 -22.91 4.41 -11.98
N VAL A 98 -21.81 4.74 -11.30
CA VAL A 98 -20.51 4.10 -11.50
C VAL A 98 -20.58 2.61 -11.21
N CYS A 99 -21.32 2.18 -10.18
CA CYS A 99 -21.46 0.77 -9.85
C CYS A 99 -22.22 0.02 -10.94
N VAL A 100 -23.36 0.55 -11.40
CA VAL A 100 -24.12 -0.05 -12.51
C VAL A 100 -23.27 -0.11 -13.78
N ALA A 101 -22.64 1.01 -14.16
CA ALA A 101 -21.78 1.09 -15.33
C ALA A 101 -20.59 0.12 -15.25
N GLY A 102 -19.98 -0.04 -14.06
CA GLY A 102 -18.85 -0.94 -13.85
C GLY A 102 -19.24 -2.42 -13.82
N VAL A 103 -20.43 -2.78 -13.33
CA VAL A 103 -20.95 -4.16 -13.41
C VAL A 103 -21.21 -4.54 -14.88
N VAL A 104 -21.81 -3.63 -15.65
CA VAL A 104 -22.04 -3.83 -17.09
C VAL A 104 -20.71 -3.86 -17.85
N GLY A 105 -19.82 -2.92 -17.54
CA GLY A 105 -18.49 -2.76 -18.15
C GLY A 105 -17.41 -3.70 -17.63
N ALA A 106 -17.72 -4.60 -16.70
CA ALA A 106 -16.74 -5.51 -16.09
C ALA A 106 -15.87 -6.28 -17.11
N PRO A 107 -16.41 -6.79 -18.25
CA PRO A 107 -15.59 -7.44 -19.27
C PRO A 107 -14.50 -6.51 -19.83
N LEU A 108 -14.83 -5.26 -20.14
CA LEU A 108 -13.88 -4.28 -20.66
C LEU A 108 -12.82 -3.93 -19.62
N MET A 109 -13.21 -3.83 -18.36
CA MET A 109 -12.29 -3.51 -17.26
C MET A 109 -11.29 -4.65 -17.00
N VAL A 110 -11.76 -5.90 -17.02
CA VAL A 110 -10.87 -7.07 -16.90
C VAL A 110 -9.99 -7.18 -18.14
N TRP A 111 -10.52 -6.93 -19.34
CA TRP A 111 -9.72 -6.93 -20.57
C TRP A 111 -8.61 -5.88 -20.54
N ALA A 112 -8.91 -4.66 -20.10
CA ALA A 112 -7.92 -3.60 -20.01
C ALA A 112 -6.83 -3.91 -18.97
N MET A 113 -7.12 -4.71 -17.95
CA MET A 113 -6.20 -4.98 -16.84
C MET A 113 -5.47 -6.31 -16.94
N ALA A 114 -6.09 -7.33 -17.53
CA ALA A 114 -5.56 -8.68 -17.59
C ALA A 114 -6.21 -9.53 -18.71
N SER A 115 -6.11 -9.10 -19.97
CA SER A 115 -6.72 -9.81 -21.11
C SER A 115 -6.16 -11.22 -21.36
N GLY A 116 -4.95 -11.51 -20.88
CA GLY A 116 -4.28 -12.79 -21.11
C GLY A 116 -4.70 -13.92 -20.17
N LEU A 117 -5.56 -13.64 -19.17
CA LEU A 117 -5.91 -14.61 -18.13
C LEU A 117 -6.64 -15.84 -18.68
N PRO A 118 -6.18 -17.07 -18.37
CA PRO A 118 -6.98 -18.27 -18.60
C PRO A 118 -8.30 -18.26 -17.79
N GLY A 119 -8.32 -17.60 -16.64
CA GLY A 119 -9.50 -17.41 -15.79
C GLY A 119 -10.32 -16.14 -16.10
N PHE A 120 -10.25 -15.60 -17.33
CA PHE A 120 -10.87 -14.32 -17.70
C PHE A 120 -12.35 -14.22 -17.32
N ASP A 121 -13.18 -15.18 -17.72
CA ASP A 121 -14.62 -15.16 -17.45
C ASP A 121 -14.93 -15.20 -15.95
N SER A 122 -14.15 -15.98 -15.20
CA SER A 122 -14.24 -16.01 -13.74
C SER A 122 -13.89 -14.65 -13.14
N ALA A 123 -12.84 -14.00 -13.63
CA ALA A 123 -12.46 -12.64 -13.23
C ALA A 123 -13.57 -11.62 -13.53
N VAL A 124 -14.26 -11.74 -14.68
CA VAL A 124 -15.41 -10.87 -15.01
C VAL A 124 -16.55 -11.06 -14.01
N VAL A 125 -16.93 -12.30 -13.71
CA VAL A 125 -17.99 -12.60 -12.73
C VAL A 125 -17.61 -12.09 -11.34
N MET A 126 -16.38 -12.37 -10.90
CA MET A 126 -15.85 -11.89 -9.61
C MET A 126 -15.83 -10.35 -9.56
N THR A 127 -15.47 -9.69 -10.66
CA THR A 127 -15.48 -8.23 -10.77
C THR A 127 -16.89 -7.69 -10.62
N ARG A 128 -17.88 -8.28 -11.30
CA ARG A 128 -19.30 -7.90 -11.15
C ARG A 128 -19.78 -7.99 -9.71
N TRP A 129 -19.40 -9.05 -9.01
CA TRP A 129 -19.77 -9.25 -7.61
C TRP A 129 -19.10 -8.23 -6.69
N MET A 130 -17.80 -7.97 -6.89
CA MET A 130 -17.04 -7.08 -6.03
C MET A 130 -17.20 -5.60 -6.38
N PHE A 131 -17.71 -5.24 -7.57
CA PHE A 131 -17.79 -3.84 -7.99
C PHE A 131 -18.57 -2.93 -7.02
N PRO A 132 -19.73 -3.34 -6.46
CA PRO A 132 -20.47 -2.55 -5.48
C PRO A 132 -19.68 -2.20 -4.21
N TYR A 133 -18.59 -2.92 -3.91
CA TYR A 133 -17.67 -2.60 -2.83
C TYR A 133 -17.09 -1.18 -2.92
N ILE A 134 -16.93 -0.63 -4.12
CA ILE A 134 -16.47 0.75 -4.34
C ILE A 134 -17.44 1.76 -3.69
N GLY A 135 -18.75 1.50 -3.78
CA GLY A 135 -19.78 2.30 -3.13
C GLY A 135 -19.60 2.35 -1.62
N PHE A 136 -19.48 1.17 -0.98
CA PHE A 136 -19.26 1.08 0.46
C PHE A 136 -17.95 1.76 0.89
N MET A 137 -16.84 1.50 0.20
CA MET A 137 -15.55 2.09 0.55
C MET A 137 -15.51 3.62 0.41
N SER A 138 -16.20 4.17 -0.58
CA SER A 138 -16.26 5.62 -0.78
C SER A 138 -17.09 6.29 0.31
N LEU A 139 -18.20 5.66 0.73
CA LEU A 139 -18.99 6.12 1.89
C LEU A 139 -18.21 5.98 3.21
N VAL A 140 -17.43 4.92 3.37
CA VAL A 140 -16.51 4.71 4.49
C VAL A 140 -15.44 5.80 4.53
N ALA A 141 -14.92 6.24 3.38
CA ALA A 141 -13.97 7.34 3.28
C ALA A 141 -14.61 8.70 3.62
N LEU A 142 -15.83 8.96 3.15
CA LEU A 142 -16.62 10.14 3.53
C LEU A 142 -16.84 10.19 5.05
N ALA A 143 -17.37 9.10 5.62
CA ALA A 143 -17.59 8.97 7.05
C ALA A 143 -16.29 9.14 7.85
N GLY A 144 -15.19 8.58 7.35
CA GLY A 144 -13.86 8.72 7.96
C GLY A 144 -13.36 10.16 7.94
N GLY A 145 -13.55 10.87 6.82
CA GLY A 145 -13.24 12.30 6.68
C GLY A 145 -14.03 13.16 7.66
N ILE A 146 -15.33 12.89 7.83
CA ILE A 146 -16.17 13.58 8.83
C ILE A 146 -15.64 13.29 10.23
N LEU A 147 -15.47 12.02 10.61
CA LEU A 147 -15.04 11.65 11.97
C LEU A 147 -13.66 12.23 12.31
N ASN A 148 -12.72 12.28 11.35
CA ASN A 148 -11.41 12.88 11.53
C ASN A 148 -11.48 14.39 11.82
N THR A 149 -12.37 15.13 11.14
CA THR A 149 -12.62 16.56 11.41
C THR A 149 -13.16 16.81 12.83
N TRP A 150 -13.83 15.82 13.43
CA TRP A 150 -14.27 15.84 14.84
C TRP A 150 -13.31 15.11 15.79
N ARG A 151 -12.07 14.85 15.35
CA ARG A 151 -11.00 14.21 16.16
C ARG A 151 -11.36 12.80 16.66
N LYS A 152 -12.24 12.08 15.95
CA LYS A 152 -12.64 10.70 16.23
C LYS A 152 -11.84 9.73 15.35
N PHE A 153 -10.54 9.61 15.61
CA PHE A 153 -9.61 8.86 14.77
C PHE A 153 -9.69 7.32 14.93
N ALA A 154 -10.19 6.82 16.05
CA ALA A 154 -10.19 5.39 16.35
C ALA A 154 -11.16 4.59 15.47
N VAL A 155 -12.36 5.12 15.21
CA VAL A 155 -13.39 4.41 14.43
C VAL A 155 -12.93 4.23 12.97
N PRO A 156 -12.44 5.28 12.25
CA PRO A 156 -11.90 5.10 10.90
C PRO A 156 -10.68 4.16 10.86
N ALA A 157 -9.82 4.19 11.89
CA ALA A 157 -8.64 3.32 11.97
C ALA A 157 -8.99 1.83 12.18
N ALA A 158 -10.13 1.53 12.78
CA ALA A 158 -10.61 0.15 12.99
C ALA A 158 -11.28 -0.45 11.74
N SER A 159 -11.79 0.37 10.81
CA SER A 159 -12.51 -0.10 9.62
C SER A 159 -11.75 -1.15 8.80
N PRO A 160 -10.44 -1.02 8.49
CA PRO A 160 -9.72 -2.03 7.71
C PRO A 160 -9.66 -3.41 8.37
N VAL A 161 -9.73 -3.47 9.71
CA VAL A 161 -9.74 -4.74 10.47
C VAL A 161 -10.99 -5.55 10.15
N LEU A 162 -12.15 -4.90 10.01
CA LEU A 162 -13.41 -5.58 9.70
C LEU A 162 -13.42 -6.22 8.32
N LEU A 163 -12.78 -5.59 7.32
CA LEU A 163 -12.60 -6.19 6.00
C LEU A 163 -11.73 -7.45 6.08
N ASN A 164 -10.61 -7.37 6.82
CA ASN A 164 -9.75 -8.54 7.00
C ASN A 164 -10.50 -9.68 7.69
N ILE A 165 -11.27 -9.38 8.75
CA ILE A 165 -12.09 -10.37 9.45
C ILE A 165 -13.14 -10.97 8.50
N ALA A 166 -13.85 -10.17 7.71
CA ALA A 166 -14.84 -10.66 6.76
C ALA A 166 -14.22 -11.60 5.71
N LEU A 167 -13.02 -11.27 5.22
CA LEU A 167 -12.27 -12.12 4.29
C LEU A 167 -11.78 -13.40 4.95
N ILE A 168 -11.29 -13.35 6.19
CA ILE A 168 -10.91 -14.54 6.96
C ILE A 168 -12.12 -15.46 7.17
N LEU A 169 -13.27 -14.90 7.58
CA LEU A 169 -14.50 -15.66 7.78
C LEU A 169 -15.01 -16.26 6.47
N SER A 170 -14.88 -15.57 5.34
CA SER A 170 -15.25 -16.14 4.05
C SER A 170 -14.30 -17.25 3.58
N ILE A 171 -13.04 -17.29 4.05
CA ILE A 171 -12.15 -18.46 3.85
C ILE A 171 -12.59 -19.61 4.77
N VAL A 172 -12.71 -19.35 6.07
CA VAL A 172 -12.88 -20.41 7.08
C VAL A 172 -14.28 -21.01 7.05
N ILE A 173 -15.32 -20.20 6.82
CA ILE A 173 -16.73 -20.61 6.83
C ILE A 173 -17.29 -20.62 5.41
N GLY A 174 -17.02 -19.57 4.63
CA GLY A 174 -17.58 -19.41 3.30
C GLY A 174 -17.08 -20.44 2.29
N ALA A 175 -15.78 -20.69 2.24
CA ALA A 175 -15.18 -21.61 1.26
C ALA A 175 -15.69 -23.07 1.45
N PRO A 176 -15.76 -23.63 2.68
CA PRO A 176 -16.40 -24.94 2.90
C PRO A 176 -17.89 -24.96 2.52
N LEU A 177 -18.62 -23.87 2.78
CA LEU A 177 -20.04 -23.78 2.48
C LEU A 177 -20.30 -23.77 0.97
N PHE A 178 -19.55 -22.96 0.23
CA PHE A 178 -19.64 -22.90 -1.23
C PHE A 178 -19.28 -24.26 -1.86
N ARG A 179 -18.26 -24.93 -1.33
CA ARG A 179 -17.91 -26.30 -1.76
C ARG A 179 -19.08 -27.27 -1.60
N ARG A 180 -19.82 -27.20 -0.48
CA ARG A 180 -21.02 -28.03 -0.25
C ARG A 180 -22.16 -27.69 -1.20
N TRP A 181 -22.26 -26.45 -1.64
CA TRP A 181 -23.24 -25.99 -2.62
C TRP A 181 -22.82 -26.25 -4.08
N GLY A 182 -21.66 -26.87 -4.31
CA GLY A 182 -21.15 -27.11 -5.67
C GLY A 182 -20.64 -25.86 -6.39
N VAL A 183 -20.44 -24.75 -5.66
CA VAL A 183 -19.86 -23.51 -6.19
C VAL A 183 -18.37 -23.49 -5.87
N GLU A 184 -17.55 -22.99 -6.81
CA GLU A 184 -16.12 -22.85 -6.61
C GLU A 184 -15.81 -22.05 -5.31
N PRO A 185 -15.02 -22.61 -4.36
CA PRO A 185 -14.86 -22.04 -3.02
C PRO A 185 -14.32 -20.61 -3.00
N ILE A 186 -13.59 -20.21 -4.04
CA ILE A 186 -12.99 -18.87 -4.14
C ILE A 186 -14.03 -17.76 -4.25
N TYR A 187 -15.23 -18.02 -4.79
CA TYR A 187 -16.30 -17.01 -4.87
C TYR A 187 -16.80 -16.55 -3.50
N ALA A 188 -16.57 -17.35 -2.45
CA ALA A 188 -16.82 -16.90 -1.08
C ALA A 188 -16.01 -15.64 -0.73
N GLN A 189 -14.83 -15.44 -1.32
CA GLN A 189 -14.04 -14.22 -1.14
C GLN A 189 -14.76 -12.98 -1.67
N CYS A 190 -15.46 -13.08 -2.80
CA CYS A 190 -16.25 -11.97 -3.34
C CYS A 190 -17.34 -11.52 -2.37
N VAL A 191 -18.02 -12.47 -1.73
CA VAL A 191 -18.98 -12.19 -0.65
C VAL A 191 -18.29 -11.55 0.55
N GLY A 192 -17.12 -12.07 0.95
CA GLY A 192 -16.33 -11.50 2.04
C GLY A 192 -15.93 -10.04 1.81
N VAL A 193 -15.59 -9.66 0.57
CA VAL A 193 -15.31 -8.26 0.20
C VAL A 193 -16.54 -7.38 0.40
N LEU A 194 -17.71 -7.80 -0.12
CA LEU A 194 -18.95 -7.04 0.02
C LEU A 194 -19.39 -6.90 1.49
N VAL A 195 -19.41 -8.01 2.22
CA VAL A 195 -19.74 -8.04 3.66
C VAL A 195 -18.76 -7.16 4.44
N GLY A 196 -17.47 -7.23 4.12
CA GLY A 196 -16.46 -6.35 4.71
C GLY A 196 -16.76 -4.87 4.50
N GLY A 197 -17.15 -4.46 3.29
CA GLY A 197 -17.57 -3.09 2.99
C GLY A 197 -18.81 -2.65 3.79
N VAL A 198 -19.80 -3.53 3.91
CA VAL A 198 -21.00 -3.28 4.73
C VAL A 198 -20.64 -3.10 6.20
N LEU A 199 -19.81 -4.01 6.76
CA LEU A 199 -19.37 -3.95 8.15
C LEU A 199 -18.55 -2.68 8.44
N GLN A 200 -17.70 -2.28 7.50
CA GLN A 200 -16.93 -1.04 7.60
C GLN A 200 -17.80 0.20 7.67
N LEU A 201 -18.86 0.27 6.86
CA LEU A 201 -19.81 1.37 6.90
C LEU A 201 -20.66 1.32 8.17
N ALA A 202 -21.14 0.14 8.54
CA ALA A 202 -21.96 -0.08 9.73
C ALA A 202 -21.25 0.34 11.01
N LEU A 203 -19.93 0.12 11.11
CA LEU A 203 -19.12 0.57 12.25
C LEU A 203 -19.14 2.11 12.42
N GLN A 204 -19.18 2.86 11.33
CA GLN A 204 -19.10 4.31 11.35
C GLN A 204 -20.45 5.00 11.60
N ILE A 205 -21.56 4.34 11.25
CA ILE A 205 -22.92 4.89 11.38
C ILE A 205 -23.24 5.33 12.84
N PRO A 206 -23.03 4.51 13.90
CA PRO A 206 -23.30 4.93 15.27
C PRO A 206 -22.46 6.13 15.70
N ALA A 207 -21.20 6.21 15.25
CA ALA A 207 -20.32 7.32 15.58
C ALA A 207 -20.80 8.63 14.94
N LEU A 208 -21.28 8.59 13.70
CA LEU A 208 -21.88 9.74 13.02
C LEU A 208 -23.21 10.16 13.65
N ARG A 209 -24.07 9.19 14.02
CA ARG A 209 -25.36 9.46 14.71
C ARG A 209 -25.15 10.19 16.02
N ARG A 210 -24.18 9.76 16.84
CA ARG A 210 -23.85 10.42 18.12
C ARG A 210 -23.37 11.87 17.96
N LEU A 211 -22.86 12.24 16.80
CA LEU A 211 -22.45 13.61 16.48
C LEU A 211 -23.57 14.44 15.82
N GLY A 212 -24.71 13.82 15.48
CA GLY A 212 -25.76 14.47 14.69
C GLY A 212 -25.37 14.75 13.23
N LEU A 213 -24.35 14.06 12.72
CA LEU A 213 -23.76 14.27 11.39
C LEU A 213 -24.00 13.09 10.45
N LEU A 214 -25.03 12.27 10.71
CA LEU A 214 -25.41 11.22 9.79
C LEU A 214 -25.97 11.87 8.51
N PRO A 215 -25.35 11.62 7.33
CA PRO A 215 -25.75 12.30 6.10
C PRO A 215 -27.19 11.95 5.71
N ARG A 216 -27.95 12.97 5.30
CA ARG A 216 -29.28 12.82 4.71
C ARG A 216 -29.15 12.80 3.19
N ILE A 217 -29.30 11.62 2.60
CA ILE A 217 -29.20 11.44 1.14
C ILE A 217 -30.48 11.96 0.49
N GLY A 218 -30.35 13.01 -0.32
CA GLY A 218 -31.45 13.56 -1.10
C GLY A 218 -31.81 12.67 -2.29
N VAL A 219 -33.08 12.22 -2.35
CA VAL A 219 -33.57 11.33 -3.42
C VAL A 219 -34.22 12.13 -4.57
N SER A 220 -34.63 13.39 -4.33
CA SER A 220 -35.30 14.21 -5.33
C SER A 220 -34.32 14.85 -6.32
N LEU A 221 -34.75 15.04 -7.57
CA LEU A 221 -33.96 15.77 -8.59
C LEU A 221 -33.62 17.21 -8.16
N ARG A 222 -34.47 17.83 -7.34
CA ARG A 222 -34.19 19.14 -6.73
C ARG A 222 -33.05 19.07 -5.72
N ALA A 223 -32.99 18.03 -4.88
CA ALA A 223 -31.90 17.81 -3.93
C ALA A 223 -30.56 17.55 -4.64
N LEU A 224 -30.58 16.80 -5.75
CA LEU A 224 -29.41 16.62 -6.62
C LEU A 224 -28.94 17.93 -7.25
N ARG A 225 -29.87 18.72 -7.81
CA ARG A 225 -29.54 20.01 -8.44
C ARG A 225 -28.96 21.00 -7.43
N THR A 226 -29.57 21.11 -6.25
CA THR A 226 -29.09 22.00 -5.16
C THR A 226 -27.70 21.60 -4.69
N ALA A 227 -27.46 20.31 -4.44
CA ALA A 227 -26.15 19.80 -4.06
C ALA A 227 -25.08 20.07 -5.15
N TRP A 228 -25.43 19.98 -6.43
CA TRP A 228 -24.52 20.25 -7.55
C TRP A 228 -24.22 21.74 -7.74
N THR A 229 -25.18 22.61 -7.48
CA THR A 229 -25.02 24.06 -7.57
C THR A 229 -24.28 24.65 -6.37
N ASP A 230 -24.18 23.93 -5.26
CA ASP A 230 -23.46 24.37 -4.06
C ASP A 230 -22.00 24.73 -4.40
N PRO A 231 -21.58 25.99 -4.18
CA PRO A 231 -20.22 26.45 -4.45
C PRO A 231 -19.15 25.61 -3.73
N ASN A 232 -19.46 25.09 -2.53
CA ASN A 232 -18.51 24.32 -1.73
C ASN A 232 -18.32 22.92 -2.26
N THR A 233 -19.41 22.26 -2.67
CA THR A 233 -19.31 20.96 -3.34
C THR A 233 -18.50 21.09 -4.63
N ARG A 234 -18.72 22.15 -5.42
CA ARG A 234 -17.89 22.43 -6.61
C ARG A 234 -16.44 22.75 -6.27
N LYS A 235 -16.17 23.35 -5.11
CA LYS A 235 -14.82 23.56 -4.61
C LYS A 235 -14.14 22.23 -4.29
N VAL A 236 -14.83 21.30 -3.62
CA VAL A 236 -14.33 19.94 -3.38
C VAL A 236 -14.00 19.25 -4.70
N LEU A 237 -14.91 19.26 -5.69
CA LEU A 237 -14.67 18.66 -7.00
C LEU A 237 -13.46 19.25 -7.73
N ARG A 238 -13.30 20.57 -7.71
CA ARG A 238 -12.14 21.26 -8.32
C ARG A 238 -10.82 20.88 -7.65
N LEU A 239 -10.82 20.68 -6.33
CA LEU A 239 -9.63 20.25 -5.58
C LEU A 239 -9.32 18.76 -5.79
N MET A 240 -10.32 17.93 -6.08
CA MET A 240 -10.11 16.52 -6.37
C MET A 240 -9.37 16.30 -7.69
N LEU A 241 -9.66 17.07 -8.74
CA LEU A 241 -9.06 16.87 -10.07
C LEU A 241 -7.52 16.82 -10.09
N PRO A 242 -6.78 17.79 -9.53
CA PRO A 242 -5.32 17.72 -9.47
C PRO A 242 -4.80 16.58 -8.58
N ALA A 243 -5.52 16.25 -7.50
CA ALA A 243 -5.15 15.14 -6.62
C ALA A 243 -5.31 13.77 -7.33
N LEU A 244 -6.33 13.61 -8.17
CA LEU A 244 -6.54 12.42 -8.99
C LEU A 244 -5.38 12.22 -9.97
N LEU A 245 -4.96 13.28 -10.69
CA LEU A 245 -3.83 13.24 -11.61
C LEU A 245 -2.53 12.81 -10.93
N GLY A 246 -2.30 13.25 -9.69
CA GLY A 246 -1.13 12.87 -8.90
C GLY A 246 -1.08 11.37 -8.55
N VAL A 247 -2.24 10.70 -8.46
CA VAL A 247 -2.33 9.26 -8.14
C VAL A 247 -2.31 8.40 -9.40
N SER A 248 -2.69 8.95 -10.57
CA SER A 248 -2.87 8.20 -11.82
C SER A 248 -1.61 7.50 -12.33
N VAL A 249 -0.43 8.13 -12.25
CA VAL A 249 0.82 7.56 -12.81
C VAL A 249 1.13 6.17 -12.21
N ALA A 250 0.98 6.05 -10.88
CA ALA A 250 1.19 4.77 -10.20
C ALA A 250 0.13 3.72 -10.55
N GLN A 251 -1.13 4.14 -10.80
CA GLN A 251 -2.19 3.21 -11.19
C GLN A 251 -2.01 2.72 -12.64
N ILE A 252 -1.56 3.60 -13.54
CA ILE A 252 -1.24 3.22 -14.92
C ILE A 252 -0.10 2.19 -14.94
N SER A 253 0.95 2.42 -14.15
CA SER A 253 2.05 1.46 -14.00
C SER A 253 1.56 0.09 -13.54
N LEU A 254 0.70 0.07 -12.52
CA LEU A 254 0.13 -1.15 -11.98
C LEU A 254 -0.75 -1.87 -13.00
N LEU A 255 -1.56 -1.12 -13.77
CA LEU A 255 -2.39 -1.67 -14.84
C LEU A 255 -1.51 -2.36 -15.90
N ILE A 256 -0.48 -1.69 -16.41
CA ILE A 256 0.40 -2.26 -17.44
C ILE A 256 1.11 -3.51 -16.92
N ASN A 257 1.64 -3.48 -15.69
CA ASN A 257 2.33 -4.64 -15.12
C ASN A 257 1.38 -5.82 -14.89
N THR A 258 0.13 -5.57 -14.50
CA THR A 258 -0.89 -6.64 -14.38
C THR A 258 -1.23 -7.22 -15.74
N GLN A 259 -1.34 -6.36 -16.75
CA GLN A 259 -1.64 -6.77 -18.12
C GLN A 259 -0.52 -7.67 -18.66
N ILE A 260 0.74 -7.31 -18.45
CA ILE A 260 1.88 -8.17 -18.85
C ILE A 260 1.86 -9.47 -18.06
N ALA A 261 1.71 -9.41 -16.73
CA ALA A 261 1.66 -10.60 -15.88
C ALA A 261 0.55 -11.58 -16.27
N SER A 262 -0.58 -11.08 -16.79
CA SER A 262 -1.71 -11.92 -17.20
C SER A 262 -1.42 -12.80 -18.43
N HIS A 263 -0.45 -12.43 -19.26
CA HIS A 263 -0.04 -13.22 -20.44
C HIS A 263 1.09 -14.22 -20.12
N LEU A 264 1.56 -14.25 -18.88
CA LEU A 264 2.57 -15.20 -18.43
C LEU A 264 1.92 -16.49 -17.91
N ALA A 265 2.74 -17.42 -17.42
CA ALA A 265 2.27 -18.68 -16.87
C ALA A 265 1.21 -18.47 -15.78
N VAL A 266 0.25 -19.41 -15.70
CA VAL A 266 -0.75 -19.46 -14.63
C VAL A 266 -0.06 -19.39 -13.27
N GLY A 267 -0.53 -18.48 -12.42
CA GLY A 267 0.05 -18.21 -11.11
C GLY A 267 0.92 -16.96 -11.06
N SER A 268 1.33 -16.40 -12.20
CA SER A 268 2.22 -15.22 -12.26
C SER A 268 1.65 -14.03 -11.49
N VAL A 269 0.34 -13.78 -11.61
CA VAL A 269 -0.31 -12.67 -10.88
C VAL A 269 -0.29 -12.94 -9.37
N THR A 270 -0.59 -14.18 -8.96
CA THR A 270 -0.59 -14.59 -7.54
C THR A 270 0.81 -14.56 -6.94
N TRP A 271 1.85 -15.07 -7.63
CA TRP A 271 3.23 -15.02 -7.15
C TRP A 271 3.72 -13.58 -6.95
N ILE A 272 3.46 -12.68 -7.90
CA ILE A 272 3.81 -11.26 -7.77
C ILE A 272 3.02 -10.62 -6.62
N THR A 273 1.71 -10.91 -6.51
CA THR A 273 0.88 -10.36 -5.43
C THR A 273 1.39 -10.79 -4.05
N ASN A 274 1.80 -12.05 -3.89
CA ASN A 274 2.36 -12.54 -2.63
C ASN A 274 3.74 -11.93 -2.34
N ALA A 275 4.58 -11.71 -3.37
CA ALA A 275 5.85 -11.01 -3.23
C ALA A 275 5.66 -9.52 -2.86
N ASP A 276 4.69 -8.83 -3.47
CA ASP A 276 4.33 -7.44 -3.15
C ASP A 276 4.07 -7.28 -1.65
N ARG A 277 3.33 -8.21 -1.04
CA ARG A 277 2.99 -8.17 0.39
C ARG A 277 4.22 -8.20 1.29
N LEU A 278 5.21 -9.03 0.95
CA LEU A 278 6.44 -9.12 1.72
C LEU A 278 7.29 -7.85 1.56
N MET A 279 7.34 -7.26 0.36
CA MET A 279 8.00 -5.98 0.12
C MET A 279 7.28 -4.79 0.77
N GLU A 280 5.95 -4.82 0.87
CA GLU A 280 5.15 -3.76 1.49
C GLU A 280 5.48 -3.61 2.99
N PHE A 281 5.93 -4.67 3.67
CA PHE A 281 6.22 -4.61 5.10
C PHE A 281 7.41 -3.68 5.43
N PRO A 282 8.64 -3.88 4.90
CA PRO A 282 9.74 -2.93 5.11
C PRO A 282 9.42 -1.53 4.58
N THR A 283 8.82 -1.46 3.39
CA THR A 283 8.48 -0.17 2.75
C THR A 283 7.53 0.65 3.60
N ALA A 284 6.51 0.00 4.18
CA ALA A 284 5.53 0.71 4.99
C ALA A 284 6.07 1.08 6.37
N MET A 285 6.89 0.23 7.00
CA MET A 285 7.50 0.56 8.30
C MET A 285 8.51 1.70 8.19
N LEU A 286 9.40 1.64 7.20
CA LEU A 286 10.48 2.62 7.03
C LEU A 286 9.98 3.88 6.31
N GLY A 287 9.33 3.70 5.17
CA GLY A 287 8.95 4.79 4.28
C GLY A 287 7.83 5.68 4.85
N VAL A 288 6.80 5.10 5.46
CA VAL A 288 5.70 5.90 6.04
C VAL A 288 6.16 6.63 7.30
N ALA A 289 6.90 5.95 8.17
CA ALA A 289 7.43 6.57 9.39
C ALA A 289 8.33 7.77 9.06
N LEU A 290 9.27 7.60 8.13
CA LEU A 290 10.15 8.68 7.70
C LEU A 290 9.38 9.81 7.02
N GLY A 291 8.46 9.50 6.11
CA GLY A 291 7.67 10.53 5.40
C GLY A 291 6.81 11.39 6.32
N VAL A 292 6.17 10.78 7.33
CA VAL A 292 5.31 11.49 8.30
C VAL A 292 6.12 12.40 9.22
N VAL A 293 7.30 11.95 9.66
CA VAL A 293 8.17 12.74 10.55
C VAL A 293 8.89 13.84 9.79
N LEU A 294 9.35 13.56 8.57
CA LEU A 294 10.22 14.45 7.82
C LEU A 294 9.47 15.61 7.17
N MET A 295 8.26 15.38 6.62
CA MET A 295 7.54 16.41 5.87
C MET A 295 7.22 17.67 6.70
N PRO A 296 6.66 17.59 7.93
CA PRO A 296 6.41 18.78 8.75
C PRO A 296 7.69 19.53 9.10
N GLN A 297 8.80 18.80 9.36
CA GLN A 297 10.08 19.40 9.70
C GLN A 297 10.69 20.14 8.51
N LEU A 298 10.66 19.54 7.31
CA LEU A 298 11.10 20.18 6.07
C LEU A 298 10.28 21.42 5.74
N SER A 299 8.95 21.35 5.87
CA SER A 299 8.07 22.52 5.70
C SER A 299 8.38 23.62 6.70
N SER A 300 8.65 23.29 7.96
CA SER A 300 9.01 24.27 8.99
C SER A 300 10.37 24.94 8.71
N ALA A 301 11.39 24.17 8.34
CA ALA A 301 12.71 24.69 7.97
C ALA A 301 12.61 25.60 6.74
N ARG A 302 11.78 25.22 5.76
CA ARG A 302 11.52 26.04 4.57
C ARG A 302 10.81 27.35 4.92
N ALA A 303 9.79 27.31 5.78
CA ALA A 303 9.07 28.50 6.23
C ALA A 303 9.99 29.46 7.01
N ALA A 304 10.92 28.90 7.79
CA ALA A 304 11.97 29.65 8.50
C ALA A 304 13.12 30.12 7.59
N LYS A 305 13.11 29.77 6.29
CA LYS A 305 14.18 30.03 5.32
C LYS A 305 15.56 29.47 5.76
N ASP A 306 15.56 28.41 6.55
CA ASP A 306 16.76 27.75 7.05
C ASP A 306 17.17 26.60 6.11
N ASP A 307 17.86 26.95 5.03
CA ASP A 307 18.31 25.99 4.01
C ASP A 307 19.37 25.01 4.56
N ALA A 308 20.13 25.41 5.59
CA ALA A 308 21.12 24.54 6.24
C ALA A 308 20.41 23.41 7.02
N ARG A 309 19.43 23.76 7.85
CA ARG A 309 18.60 22.79 8.54
C ARG A 309 17.84 21.91 7.56
N TYR A 310 17.28 22.48 6.49
CA TYR A 310 16.60 21.74 5.44
C TYR A 310 17.51 20.65 4.83
N SER A 311 18.74 21.01 4.47
CA SER A 311 19.72 20.07 3.94
C SER A 311 20.10 18.99 4.95
N SER A 312 20.31 19.37 6.23
CA SER A 312 20.66 18.42 7.30
C SER A 312 19.55 17.39 7.58
N LEU A 313 18.28 17.80 7.46
CA LEU A 313 17.14 16.90 7.61
C LEU A 313 17.07 15.88 6.48
N LEU A 314 17.34 16.31 5.25
CA LEU A 314 17.45 15.40 4.10
C LEU A 314 18.65 14.45 4.24
N ASP A 315 19.80 14.93 4.70
CA ASP A 315 20.99 14.10 4.95
C ASP A 315 20.69 13.01 5.99
N TRP A 316 20.14 13.41 7.14
CA TRP A 316 19.72 12.50 8.20
C TRP A 316 18.71 11.46 7.70
N GLY A 317 17.70 11.90 6.95
CA GLY A 317 16.70 11.02 6.36
C GLY A 317 17.32 10.00 5.41
N LEU A 318 18.22 10.43 4.52
CA LEU A 318 18.91 9.54 3.58
C LEU A 318 19.83 8.54 4.28
N ARG A 319 20.56 8.96 5.33
CA ARG A 319 21.36 8.05 6.14
C ARG A 319 20.51 6.98 6.82
N LEU A 320 19.36 7.36 7.38
CA LEU A 320 18.40 6.41 7.93
C LEU A 320 17.87 5.44 6.87
N VAL A 321 17.57 5.93 5.66
CA VAL A 321 17.16 5.03 4.57
C VAL A 321 18.25 4.02 4.29
N VAL A 322 19.50 4.43 4.08
CA VAL A 322 20.59 3.49 3.76
C VAL A 322 20.81 2.50 4.89
N MET A 323 20.87 2.95 6.15
CA MET A 323 21.07 2.10 7.32
C MET A 323 19.93 1.10 7.55
N LEU A 324 18.68 1.45 7.26
CA LEU A 324 17.55 0.56 7.57
C LEU A 324 17.07 -0.26 6.36
N SER A 325 17.21 0.26 5.14
CA SER A 325 16.74 -0.42 3.93
C SER A 325 17.78 -1.34 3.29
N ALA A 326 19.08 -1.05 3.43
CA ALA A 326 20.15 -1.94 2.92
C ALA A 326 20.11 -3.36 3.54
N PRO A 327 20.02 -3.54 4.88
CA PRO A 327 19.92 -4.88 5.46
C PRO A 327 18.61 -5.58 5.04
N CYS A 328 17.50 -4.84 4.93
CA CYS A 328 16.24 -5.39 4.43
C CYS A 328 16.35 -5.85 2.97
N ALA A 329 17.05 -5.09 2.12
CA ALA A 329 17.26 -5.41 0.70
C ALA A 329 18.01 -6.74 0.56
N ILE A 330 19.09 -6.91 1.33
CA ILE A 330 19.85 -8.17 1.39
C ILE A 330 19.00 -9.31 1.93
N ALA A 331 18.17 -9.07 2.95
CA ALA A 331 17.27 -10.11 3.45
C ALA A 331 16.28 -10.58 2.37
N LEU A 332 15.73 -9.66 1.56
CA LEU A 332 14.88 -10.03 0.43
C LEU A 332 15.64 -10.72 -0.71
N LEU A 333 16.96 -10.52 -0.84
CA LEU A 333 17.77 -11.18 -1.87
C LEU A 333 18.23 -12.58 -1.45
N LEU A 334 18.70 -12.75 -0.21
CA LEU A 334 19.35 -13.99 0.25
C LEU A 334 18.42 -14.88 1.10
N PHE A 335 17.40 -14.28 1.70
CA PHE A 335 16.51 -14.93 2.67
C PHE A 335 15.04 -14.93 2.21
N ALA A 336 14.78 -14.64 0.93
CA ALA A 336 13.43 -14.66 0.35
C ALA A 336 12.77 -16.04 0.45
N ARG A 337 13.50 -17.12 0.14
CA ARG A 337 12.95 -18.49 0.17
C ARG A 337 12.43 -18.85 1.56
N PRO A 338 13.21 -18.71 2.66
CA PRO A 338 12.71 -18.90 4.02
C PRO A 338 11.44 -18.09 4.34
N LEU A 339 11.42 -16.79 3.99
CA LEU A 339 10.28 -15.91 4.25
C LEU A 339 9.00 -16.40 3.55
N VAL A 340 9.10 -16.65 2.24
CA VAL A 340 7.99 -17.15 1.42
C VAL A 340 7.54 -18.51 1.91
N ALA A 341 8.49 -19.38 2.21
CA ALA A 341 8.20 -20.74 2.60
C ALA A 341 7.44 -20.74 3.94
N VAL A 342 7.93 -20.07 4.99
CA VAL A 342 7.28 -20.05 6.32
C VAL A 342 5.86 -19.51 6.25
N LEU A 343 5.65 -18.44 5.48
CA LEU A 343 4.37 -17.76 5.42
C LEU A 343 3.38 -18.47 4.49
N PHE A 344 3.80 -18.84 3.28
CA PHE A 344 2.88 -19.29 2.24
C PHE A 344 2.89 -20.80 1.97
N HIS A 345 3.96 -21.54 2.27
CA HIS A 345 4.04 -22.99 2.00
C HIS A 345 3.18 -23.82 2.96
N ASN A 346 1.86 -23.67 2.85
CA ASN A 346 0.82 -24.30 3.64
C ASN A 346 -0.31 -24.77 2.72
N GLY A 347 -1.02 -25.85 3.09
CA GLY A 347 -2.21 -26.33 2.37
C GLY A 347 -2.04 -26.53 0.86
N ALA A 348 -2.76 -25.77 0.03
CA ALA A 348 -2.73 -25.91 -1.43
C ALA A 348 -1.50 -25.26 -2.10
N TYR A 349 -0.68 -24.50 -1.36
CA TYR A 349 0.50 -23.83 -1.89
C TYR A 349 1.68 -24.80 -2.04
N THR A 350 2.22 -24.95 -3.24
CA THR A 350 3.23 -25.99 -3.55
C THR A 350 4.67 -25.51 -3.32
N GLY A 351 5.62 -26.45 -3.37
CA GLY A 351 7.06 -26.12 -3.33
C GLY A 351 7.53 -25.35 -4.57
N GLU A 352 6.91 -25.58 -5.73
CA GLU A 352 7.19 -24.80 -6.94
C GLU A 352 6.74 -23.34 -6.76
N ASP A 353 5.54 -23.12 -6.20
CA ASP A 353 5.02 -21.77 -5.94
C ASP A 353 5.92 -20.97 -5.00
N VAL A 354 6.54 -21.65 -4.03
CA VAL A 354 7.57 -21.04 -3.16
C VAL A 354 8.75 -20.57 -3.99
N GLY A 355 9.26 -21.40 -4.90
CA GLY A 355 10.36 -21.05 -5.79
C GLY A 355 10.02 -19.86 -6.69
N ARG A 356 8.86 -19.89 -7.34
CA ARG A 356 8.40 -18.83 -8.25
C ARG A 356 8.18 -17.49 -7.53
N THR A 357 7.59 -17.52 -6.33
CA THR A 357 7.39 -16.32 -5.51
C THR A 357 8.69 -15.80 -4.91
N THR A 358 9.64 -16.69 -4.59
CA THR A 358 10.99 -16.31 -4.16
C THR A 358 11.68 -15.47 -5.23
N LEU A 359 11.65 -15.90 -6.50
CA LEU A 359 12.26 -15.17 -7.61
C LEU A 359 11.65 -13.77 -7.78
N ALA A 360 10.32 -13.65 -7.66
CA ALA A 360 9.64 -12.36 -7.67
C ALA A 360 10.05 -11.46 -6.47
N LEU A 361 10.16 -12.03 -5.28
CA LEU A 361 10.57 -11.28 -4.09
C LEU A 361 12.02 -10.78 -4.18
N MET A 362 12.92 -11.60 -4.72
CA MET A 362 14.32 -11.21 -4.94
C MET A 362 14.42 -10.02 -5.90
N GLY A 363 13.59 -9.97 -6.94
CA GLY A 363 13.50 -8.82 -7.85
C GLY A 363 13.25 -7.51 -7.09
N TYR A 364 12.34 -7.50 -6.12
CA TYR A 364 12.11 -6.33 -5.26
C TYR A 364 13.28 -6.00 -4.32
N GLY A 365 14.01 -7.01 -3.87
CA GLY A 365 15.20 -6.83 -3.02
C GLY A 365 16.24 -5.91 -3.66
N VAL A 366 16.44 -5.99 -4.98
CA VAL A 366 17.37 -5.13 -5.73
C VAL A 366 17.08 -3.64 -5.56
N GLY A 367 15.80 -3.27 -5.51
CA GLY A 367 15.36 -1.87 -5.56
C GLY A 367 14.85 -1.31 -4.24
N LEU A 368 14.82 -2.10 -3.17
CA LEU A 368 14.18 -1.71 -1.91
C LEU A 368 14.75 -0.39 -1.34
N VAL A 369 16.06 -0.19 -1.45
CA VAL A 369 16.72 1.06 -1.02
C VAL A 369 16.17 2.26 -1.80
N GLY A 370 16.00 2.13 -3.12
CA GLY A 370 15.40 3.16 -3.97
C GLY A 370 13.93 3.42 -3.63
N ILE A 371 13.15 2.36 -3.44
CA ILE A 371 11.71 2.43 -3.08
C ILE A 371 11.54 3.24 -1.79
N VAL A 372 12.35 2.98 -0.77
CA VAL A 372 12.30 3.70 0.51
C VAL A 372 12.89 5.12 0.36
N ALA A 373 13.95 5.30 -0.42
CA ALA A 373 14.57 6.62 -0.65
C ALA A 373 13.62 7.62 -1.30
N VAL A 374 12.77 7.19 -2.25
CA VAL A 374 11.74 8.05 -2.86
C VAL A 374 10.81 8.66 -1.79
N LYS A 375 10.54 7.94 -0.69
CA LYS A 375 9.68 8.43 0.40
C LYS A 375 10.32 9.54 1.23
N VAL A 376 11.63 9.71 1.16
CA VAL A 376 12.38 10.82 1.79
C VAL A 376 12.61 11.95 0.78
N LEU A 377 12.98 11.59 -0.45
CA LEU A 377 13.35 12.55 -1.50
C LEU A 377 12.14 13.33 -2.03
N ALA A 378 10.99 12.68 -2.26
CA ALA A 378 9.81 13.34 -2.80
C ALA A 378 9.24 14.44 -1.88
N PRO A 379 9.10 14.25 -0.55
CA PRO A 379 8.82 15.34 0.39
C PRO A 379 9.76 16.54 0.27
N GLY A 380 11.03 16.31 -0.06
CA GLY A 380 12.03 17.34 -0.32
C GLY A 380 11.71 18.26 -1.52
N TYR A 381 10.83 17.85 -2.43
CA TYR A 381 10.31 18.71 -3.50
C TYR A 381 8.97 19.34 -3.09
N TYR A 382 8.09 18.55 -2.46
CA TYR A 382 6.77 19.00 -2.04
C TYR A 382 6.83 20.13 -1.00
N ALA A 383 7.79 20.08 -0.06
CA ALA A 383 7.98 21.15 0.91
C ALA A 383 8.37 22.49 0.25
N LYS A 384 9.00 22.45 -0.94
CA LYS A 384 9.28 23.62 -1.78
C LYS A 384 8.18 23.90 -2.82
N HIS A 385 7.01 23.27 -2.68
CA HIS A 385 5.85 23.42 -3.57
C HIS A 385 6.11 22.99 -5.02
N ASP A 386 7.15 22.19 -5.26
CA ASP A 386 7.42 21.61 -6.57
C ASP A 386 6.83 20.19 -6.66
N THR A 387 5.60 20.11 -7.16
CA THR A 387 4.94 18.83 -7.42
C THR A 387 5.20 18.32 -8.84
N ARG A 388 5.68 19.18 -9.75
CA ARG A 388 5.86 18.87 -11.17
C ARG A 388 7.09 18.02 -11.41
N THR A 389 8.20 18.33 -10.76
CA THR A 389 9.47 17.61 -10.99
C THR A 389 9.37 16.13 -10.59
N PRO A 390 8.86 15.76 -9.40
CA PRO A 390 8.67 14.35 -9.05
C PRO A 390 7.70 13.61 -9.99
N MET A 391 6.66 14.30 -10.48
CA MET A 391 5.71 13.73 -11.44
C MET A 391 6.39 13.42 -12.78
N LEU A 392 7.16 14.37 -13.34
CA LEU A 392 7.88 14.16 -14.61
C LEU A 392 8.92 13.04 -14.51
N ILE A 393 9.65 12.97 -13.39
CA ILE A 393 10.56 11.86 -13.09
C ILE A 393 9.80 10.52 -13.03
N ALA A 394 8.64 10.48 -12.35
CA ALA A 394 7.84 9.27 -12.27
C ALA A 394 7.33 8.81 -13.64
N VAL A 395 6.96 9.73 -14.54
CA VAL A 395 6.57 9.40 -15.92
C VAL A 395 7.77 8.88 -16.72
N GLY A 396 8.94 9.51 -16.63
CA GLY A 396 10.15 9.03 -17.30
C GLY A 396 10.58 7.64 -16.81
N VAL A 397 10.49 7.40 -15.50
CA VAL A 397 10.74 6.09 -14.90
C VAL A 397 9.70 5.07 -15.36
N LEU A 398 8.42 5.44 -15.43
CA LEU A 398 7.38 4.57 -15.97
C LEU A 398 7.74 4.11 -17.39
N VAL A 399 8.10 5.03 -18.28
CA VAL A 399 8.53 4.70 -19.65
C VAL A 399 9.74 3.77 -19.63
N LEU A 400 10.76 4.08 -18.83
CA LEU A 400 11.93 3.22 -18.67
C LEU A 400 11.57 1.80 -18.20
N THR A 401 10.71 1.67 -17.19
CA THR A 401 10.27 0.35 -16.71
C THR A 401 9.54 -0.44 -17.79
N GLN A 402 8.76 0.21 -18.66
CA GLN A 402 8.08 -0.46 -19.76
C GLN A 402 9.07 -0.90 -20.86
N VAL A 403 10.06 -0.07 -21.17
CA VAL A 403 11.15 -0.45 -22.09
C VAL A 403 11.91 -1.66 -21.53
N LEU A 404 12.25 -1.65 -20.23
CA LEU A 404 12.90 -2.79 -19.58
C LEU A 404 12.02 -4.04 -19.58
N ASN A 405 10.70 -3.90 -19.39
CA ASN A 405 9.76 -5.02 -19.45
C ASN A 405 9.80 -5.70 -20.82
N VAL A 406 9.85 -4.95 -21.92
CA VAL A 406 9.91 -5.50 -23.28
C VAL A 406 11.12 -6.43 -23.46
N PHE A 407 12.27 -6.09 -22.90
CA PHE A 407 13.49 -6.89 -23.04
C PHE A 407 13.64 -8.00 -21.99
N LEU A 408 13.24 -7.74 -20.74
CA LEU A 408 13.50 -8.66 -19.62
C LEU A 408 12.39 -9.68 -19.40
N VAL A 409 11.12 -9.36 -19.69
CA VAL A 409 9.99 -10.28 -19.47
C VAL A 409 10.11 -11.56 -20.31
N PRO A 410 10.50 -11.53 -21.60
CA PRO A 410 10.69 -12.76 -22.36
C PRO A 410 11.69 -13.73 -21.73
N VAL A 411 12.73 -13.20 -21.07
CA VAL A 411 13.84 -13.98 -20.49
C VAL A 411 13.56 -14.42 -19.05
N LEU A 412 13.14 -13.48 -18.20
CA LEU A 412 12.99 -13.68 -16.75
C LEU A 412 11.54 -13.86 -16.30
N GLN A 413 10.58 -13.85 -17.24
CA GLN A 413 9.15 -14.06 -17.00
C GLN A 413 8.62 -13.11 -15.90
N HIS A 414 7.86 -13.61 -14.93
CA HIS A 414 7.23 -12.81 -13.87
C HIS A 414 8.24 -12.13 -12.95
N ALA A 415 9.44 -12.70 -12.78
CA ALA A 415 10.50 -12.09 -11.99
C ALA A 415 11.01 -10.78 -12.62
N ALA A 416 10.96 -10.68 -13.97
CA ALA A 416 11.31 -9.45 -14.68
C ALA A 416 10.50 -8.25 -14.17
N LEU A 417 9.18 -8.43 -14.00
CA LEU A 417 8.27 -7.35 -13.61
C LEU A 417 8.64 -6.74 -12.27
N THR A 418 9.01 -7.59 -11.30
CA THR A 418 9.47 -7.11 -9.98
C THR A 418 10.85 -6.44 -10.05
N LEU A 419 11.76 -6.98 -10.88
CA LEU A 419 13.10 -6.43 -11.09
C LEU A 419 13.07 -5.08 -11.81
N THR A 420 12.24 -4.92 -12.84
CA THR A 420 12.11 -3.64 -13.57
C THR A 420 11.53 -2.55 -12.68
N ILE A 421 10.54 -2.87 -11.83
CA ILE A 421 10.03 -1.93 -10.81
C ILE A 421 11.16 -1.52 -9.86
N ALA A 422 11.97 -2.49 -9.40
CA ALA A 422 13.10 -2.24 -8.51
C ALA A 422 14.15 -1.33 -9.15
N ILE A 423 14.56 -1.61 -10.40
CA ILE A 423 15.48 -0.75 -11.16
C ILE A 423 14.87 0.64 -11.36
N GLY A 424 13.59 0.70 -11.74
CA GLY A 424 12.87 1.96 -11.88
C GLY A 424 12.87 2.79 -10.60
N ALA A 425 12.70 2.16 -9.43
CA ALA A 425 12.75 2.84 -8.15
C ALA A 425 14.14 3.37 -7.80
N LEU A 426 15.21 2.63 -8.13
CA LEU A 426 16.59 3.11 -7.99
C LEU A 426 16.84 4.33 -8.88
N VAL A 427 16.45 4.26 -10.16
CA VAL A 427 16.57 5.39 -11.11
C VAL A 427 15.77 6.59 -10.64
N ASN A 428 14.53 6.37 -10.17
CA ASN A 428 13.68 7.43 -9.61
C ASN A 428 14.37 8.13 -8.44
N SER A 429 14.87 7.35 -7.47
CA SER A 429 15.59 7.90 -6.31
C SER A 429 16.86 8.64 -6.72
N ALA A 430 17.61 8.14 -7.70
CA ALA A 430 18.83 8.76 -8.19
C ALA A 430 18.54 10.10 -8.89
N TRP A 431 17.51 10.16 -9.75
CA TRP A 431 17.11 11.39 -10.43
C TRP A 431 16.57 12.45 -9.46
N LEU A 432 15.77 12.05 -8.47
CA LEU A 432 15.33 12.95 -7.41
C LEU A 432 16.50 13.48 -6.56
N LEU A 433 17.43 12.60 -6.18
CA LEU A 433 18.62 13.00 -5.43
C LEU A 433 19.49 13.97 -6.22
N ALA A 434 19.81 13.63 -7.48
CA ALA A 434 20.59 14.48 -8.36
C ALA A 434 19.93 15.85 -8.59
N GLY A 435 18.60 15.89 -8.72
CA GLY A 435 17.85 17.13 -8.86
C GLY A 435 17.91 18.02 -7.60
N LEU A 436 17.84 17.44 -6.40
CA LEU A 436 17.98 18.20 -5.14
C LEU A 436 19.39 18.77 -4.96
N ILE A 437 20.42 18.00 -5.36
CA ILE A 437 21.82 18.44 -5.33
C ILE A 437 22.05 19.57 -6.34
N ARG A 438 21.63 19.41 -7.60
CA ARG A 438 21.79 20.42 -8.65
C ARG A 438 21.10 21.74 -8.32
N ARG A 439 19.97 21.69 -7.60
CA ARG A 439 19.24 22.88 -7.13
C ARG A 439 19.83 23.50 -5.85
N GLY A 440 20.92 22.94 -5.32
CA GLY A 440 21.52 23.38 -4.05
C GLY A 440 20.64 23.20 -2.82
N SER A 441 19.50 22.50 -2.96
CA SER A 441 18.54 22.28 -1.87
C SER A 441 19.00 21.19 -0.90
N TYR A 442 19.89 20.31 -1.38
CA TYR A 442 20.58 19.33 -0.58
C TYR A 442 22.07 19.40 -0.87
N LYS A 443 22.87 19.52 0.18
CA LYS A 443 24.32 19.44 0.17
C LYS A 443 24.69 18.28 1.11
N PRO A 444 25.28 17.19 0.60
CA PRO A 444 25.66 16.05 1.43
C PRO A 444 26.60 16.47 2.57
N GLU A 445 26.30 16.05 3.79
CA GLU A 445 27.18 16.30 4.92
C GLU A 445 28.44 15.42 4.84
N PRO A 446 29.59 15.83 5.42
CA PRO A 446 30.78 15.00 5.43
C PRO A 446 30.55 13.64 6.11
N GLY A 447 31.41 12.66 5.79
CA GLY A 447 31.38 11.34 6.44
C GLY A 447 30.42 10.31 5.83
N TRP A 448 29.86 10.56 4.63
CA TRP A 448 29.12 9.54 3.88
C TRP A 448 29.96 8.30 3.54
N GLY A 449 31.23 8.47 3.16
CA GLY A 449 32.11 7.34 2.84
C GLY A 449 32.32 6.39 4.02
N LYS A 450 32.68 6.93 5.20
CA LYS A 450 32.81 6.15 6.43
C LYS A 450 31.49 5.46 6.80
N PHE A 451 30.38 6.19 6.74
CA PHE A 451 29.06 5.65 7.06
C PHE A 451 28.63 4.53 6.11
N ALA A 452 28.84 4.70 4.80
CA ALA A 452 28.56 3.68 3.81
C ALA A 452 29.39 2.40 4.04
N LEU A 453 30.67 2.54 4.38
CA LEU A 453 31.53 1.41 4.74
C LEU A 453 31.05 0.70 6.02
N GLN A 454 30.64 1.45 7.05
CA GLN A 454 30.08 0.87 8.29
C GLN A 454 28.78 0.09 8.01
N VAL A 455 27.87 0.67 7.22
CA VAL A 455 26.62 0.02 6.82
C VAL A 455 26.90 -1.20 5.95
N LEU A 456 27.85 -1.10 5.00
CA LEU A 456 28.25 -2.21 4.16
C LEU A 456 28.81 -3.36 5.00
N ALA A 457 29.71 -3.09 5.94
CA ALA A 457 30.26 -4.11 6.84
C ALA A 457 29.16 -4.81 7.65
N GLY A 458 28.26 -4.05 8.29
CA GLY A 458 27.12 -4.64 9.01
C GLY A 458 26.21 -5.47 8.10
N THR A 459 25.99 -4.98 6.88
CA THR A 459 25.15 -5.65 5.88
C THR A 459 25.78 -6.93 5.35
N LEU A 460 27.11 -6.98 5.17
CA LEU A 460 27.84 -8.18 4.74
C LEU A 460 27.86 -9.26 5.82
N VAL A 461 28.07 -8.90 7.09
CA VAL A 461 27.99 -9.86 8.20
C VAL A 461 26.57 -10.42 8.32
N LEU A 462 25.56 -9.55 8.20
CA LEU A 462 24.16 -9.97 8.13
C LEU A 462 23.91 -10.90 6.92
N ALA A 463 24.45 -10.56 5.74
CA ALA A 463 24.32 -11.36 4.53
C ALA A 463 24.85 -12.78 4.74
N ALA A 464 26.00 -12.94 5.40
CA ALA A 464 26.58 -14.24 5.71
C ALA A 464 25.67 -15.06 6.64
N LEU A 465 25.14 -14.45 7.71
CA LEU A 465 24.20 -15.11 8.62
C LEU A 465 22.93 -15.57 7.90
N LEU A 466 22.35 -14.71 7.05
CA LEU A 466 21.13 -15.00 6.32
C LEU A 466 21.36 -16.05 5.22
N ALA A 467 22.47 -15.97 4.49
CA ALA A 467 22.84 -16.98 3.49
C ALA A 467 23.05 -18.35 4.15
N TRP A 468 23.76 -18.38 5.28
CA TRP A 468 23.93 -19.60 6.08
C TRP A 468 22.58 -20.15 6.55
N GLY A 469 21.72 -19.33 7.18
CA GLY A 469 20.42 -19.76 7.67
C GLY A 469 19.47 -20.21 6.55
N SER A 470 19.59 -19.62 5.35
CA SER A 470 18.83 -20.00 4.15
C SER A 470 19.26 -21.37 3.62
N ALA A 471 20.57 -21.66 3.62
CA ALA A 471 21.14 -22.89 3.08
C ALA A 471 21.16 -24.07 4.07
N HIS A 472 21.32 -23.80 5.37
CA HIS A 472 21.51 -24.83 6.39
C HIS A 472 20.22 -25.60 6.72
N PHE A 473 19.07 -24.91 6.72
CA PHE A 473 17.78 -25.52 7.03
C PHE A 473 16.99 -25.81 5.76
N ASP A 474 16.41 -27.01 5.65
CA ASP A 474 15.44 -27.30 4.58
C ASP A 474 14.09 -26.66 4.89
N TRP A 475 13.97 -25.37 4.56
CA TRP A 475 12.76 -24.60 4.79
C TRP A 475 11.55 -25.18 4.08
N VAL A 476 11.71 -25.88 2.95
CA VAL A 476 10.59 -26.47 2.20
C VAL A 476 10.19 -27.81 2.82
N GLY A 477 11.15 -28.66 3.18
CA GLY A 477 10.91 -29.95 3.85
C GLY A 477 10.37 -29.82 5.27
N LEU A 478 10.68 -28.73 5.99
CA LEU A 478 10.15 -28.42 7.33
C LEU A 478 8.65 -28.07 7.35
N ARG A 479 7.91 -28.31 6.27
CA ARG A 479 6.47 -28.04 6.13
C ARG A 479 5.63 -28.68 7.24
N ALA A 480 5.96 -29.91 7.65
CA ALA A 480 5.24 -30.63 8.71
C ALA A 480 5.50 -30.03 10.11
N GLN A 481 6.68 -29.46 10.34
CA GLN A 481 7.13 -28.95 11.63
C GLN A 481 6.92 -27.43 11.74
N ARG A 482 5.66 -26.99 11.62
CA ARG A 482 5.31 -25.56 11.50
C ARG A 482 5.86 -24.69 12.64
N LEU A 483 5.75 -25.14 13.89
CA LEU A 483 6.22 -24.38 15.05
C LEU A 483 7.74 -24.23 15.05
N LEU A 484 8.48 -25.29 14.71
CA LEU A 484 9.93 -25.23 14.59
C LEU A 484 10.32 -24.23 13.49
N ARG A 485 9.67 -24.30 12.34
CA ARG A 485 9.93 -23.42 11.20
C ARG A 485 9.69 -21.94 11.53
N ILE A 486 8.61 -21.63 12.25
CA ILE A 486 8.32 -20.27 12.74
C ILE A 486 9.34 -19.85 13.80
N GLY A 487 9.70 -20.74 14.72
CA GLY A 487 10.71 -20.49 15.75
C GLY A 487 12.09 -20.19 15.16
N LEU A 488 12.54 -20.97 14.17
CA LEU A 488 13.79 -20.74 13.43
C LEU A 488 13.78 -19.41 12.69
N LEU A 489 12.67 -19.07 12.04
CA LEU A 489 12.53 -17.77 11.37
C LEU A 489 12.65 -16.62 12.39
N ALA A 490 11.92 -16.71 13.51
CA ALA A 490 11.96 -15.70 14.55
C ALA A 490 13.36 -15.57 15.17
N ALA A 491 14.05 -16.69 15.42
CA ALA A 491 15.41 -16.72 15.93
C ALA A 491 16.40 -16.08 14.96
N LEU A 492 16.32 -16.39 13.65
CA LEU A 492 17.19 -15.79 12.64
C LEU A 492 16.93 -14.29 12.48
N ILE A 493 15.67 -13.85 12.49
CA ILE A 493 15.35 -12.41 12.46
C ILE A 493 15.89 -11.70 13.70
N ALA A 494 15.71 -12.28 14.90
CA ALA A 494 16.25 -11.70 16.13
C ALA A 494 17.79 -11.64 16.10
N ALA A 495 18.45 -12.71 15.66
CA ALA A 495 19.90 -12.75 15.48
C ALA A 495 20.37 -11.72 14.45
N SER A 496 19.66 -11.56 13.34
CA SER A 496 19.93 -10.53 12.33
C SER A 496 19.91 -9.12 12.89
N VAL A 497 18.92 -8.78 13.73
CA VAL A 497 18.84 -7.48 14.39
C VAL A 497 20.04 -7.28 15.33
N VAL A 498 20.34 -8.27 16.17
CA VAL A 498 21.45 -8.19 17.13
C VAL A 498 22.80 -8.07 16.40
N VAL A 499 23.04 -8.89 15.39
CA VAL A 499 24.29 -8.88 14.61
C VAL A 499 24.45 -7.57 13.85
N TYR A 500 23.42 -7.13 13.12
CA TYR A 500 23.49 -5.91 12.33
C TYR A 500 23.78 -4.68 13.19
N PHE A 501 22.97 -4.46 14.24
CA PHE A 501 23.17 -3.30 15.12
C PHE A 501 24.41 -3.43 16.01
N GLY A 502 24.81 -4.66 16.37
CA GLY A 502 26.05 -4.94 17.08
C GLY A 502 27.28 -4.54 16.26
N VAL A 503 27.33 -4.91 14.98
CA VAL A 503 28.42 -4.52 14.06
C VAL A 503 28.41 -3.00 13.82
N LEU A 504 27.24 -2.38 13.62
CA LEU A 504 27.16 -0.92 13.49
C LEU A 504 27.67 -0.19 14.74
N ALA A 505 27.30 -0.66 15.93
CA ALA A 505 27.76 -0.10 17.19
C ALA A 505 29.27 -0.27 17.35
N ALA A 506 29.81 -1.46 17.07
CA ALA A 506 31.25 -1.75 17.12
C ALA A 506 32.03 -0.91 16.09
N ALA A 507 31.47 -0.70 14.90
CA ALA A 507 32.05 0.13 13.86
C ALA A 507 31.98 1.64 14.19
N GLY A 508 31.32 2.04 15.28
CA GLY A 508 31.26 3.40 15.79
C GLY A 508 30.07 4.24 15.31
N VAL A 509 29.00 3.63 14.82
CA VAL A 509 27.75 4.34 14.46
C VAL A 509 27.00 4.71 15.74
N ARG A 510 26.80 6.01 15.97
CA ARG A 510 26.05 6.52 17.13
C ARG A 510 24.55 6.37 16.91
N LEU A 511 23.99 5.17 17.13
CA LEU A 511 22.54 4.90 16.94
C LEU A 511 21.64 5.89 17.71
N ARG A 512 22.06 6.35 18.88
CA ARG A 512 21.33 7.34 19.70
C ARG A 512 21.25 8.73 19.07
N SER A 513 22.18 9.14 18.20
CA SER A 513 22.11 10.46 17.55
C SER A 513 21.03 10.52 16.48
N PHE A 514 20.61 9.37 15.94
CA PHE A 514 19.53 9.30 14.97
C PHE A 514 18.13 9.36 15.61
N LEU A 515 18.00 9.00 16.89
CA LEU A 515 16.73 8.99 17.64
C LEU A 515 16.38 10.33 18.30
N ARG A 516 17.34 11.26 18.41
CA ARG A 516 17.21 12.51 19.20
C ARG A 516 17.07 13.78 18.35
N ARG A 517 16.99 13.69 17.02
CA ARG A 517 16.86 14.85 16.12
C ARG A 517 15.44 15.05 15.61
#